data_AF-A0A3D6BSK0-F1
#
_entry.id   AF-A0A3D6BSK0-F1
#
_cell.length_a   1.000
_cell.length_b   1.000
_cell.length_c   1.000
_cell.angle_alpha   90.00
_cell.angle_beta   90.00
_cell.angle_gamma   90.00
#
_symmetry.space_group_name_H-M   'P 1'
#
loop_
_entity.id
_entity.type
_entity.pdbx_description
1 polymer ?
#
loop_
_entity_poly.entity_id
_entity_poly.type
_entity_poly.pdbx_seq_one_letter_code
_entity_poly.pdbx_strand_id
1 'polypeptide(L)'
;MKYLFSFILLVHAALHLLGFAKAFHLAEINTLSQNISKPIGTLWFLTFLLFSITTAIYIKNYKFWFVFAFIALILSQILILMFWKDAKFGTLANILILIVSLSAYGQFQFDKMVERETKEILIDAQTKNPSFISEKDILHLPEAVKKWLKNSRVIGQEKSQTIQLKQIGEMRTKPNSKWMPFTATQTFNVQIPGFVWETKVEAMPVIWMRGRDKLYQGQGNMLIKLANLIPVVNESNNKQINSGAMIRFLAEICWFPSAAINNYIVWESISENSAKATLTIKDTSVSGIFKFSTA
;
A
#
# COMPACT_ATOMS: atom_id res chain seq x y z
N MET A 1 6.71 16.40 10.56
CA MET A 1 6.69 15.09 11.27
C MET A 1 8.06 14.45 11.38
N LYS A 2 8.79 14.20 10.28
CA LYS A 2 10.11 13.54 10.30
C LYS A 2 11.08 14.13 11.34
N TYR A 3 11.37 15.42 11.25
CA TYR A 3 12.30 16.08 12.18
C TYR A 3 11.79 16.14 13.63
N LEU A 4 10.47 16.28 13.84
CA LEU A 4 9.88 16.25 15.17
C LEU A 4 10.04 14.88 15.83
N PHE A 5 9.77 13.80 15.09
CA PHE A 5 9.97 12.44 15.60
C PHE A 5 11.45 12.13 15.86
N SER A 6 12.35 12.56 14.96
CA SER A 6 13.80 12.47 15.18
C SER A 6 14.26 13.24 16.42
N PHE A 7 13.69 14.41 16.67
CA PHE A 7 13.98 15.18 17.88
C PHE A 7 13.55 14.42 19.14
N ILE A 8 12.33 13.85 19.16
CA ILE A 8 11.86 13.01 20.27
C ILE A 8 12.79 11.82 20.52
N LEU A 9 13.20 11.11 19.46
CA LEU A 9 14.13 9.99 19.56
C LEU A 9 15.49 10.43 20.14
N LEU A 10 16.05 11.55 19.70
CA LEU A 10 17.35 12.04 20.18
C LEU A 10 17.29 12.52 21.62
N VAL A 11 16.25 13.23 22.01
CA VAL A 11 16.05 13.65 23.41
C VAL A 11 15.92 12.41 24.30
N HIS A 12 15.09 11.44 23.92
CA HIS A 12 14.94 10.20 24.67
C HIS A 12 16.23 9.39 24.73
N ALA A 13 16.97 9.31 23.62
CA ALA A 13 18.30 8.70 23.59
C ALA A 13 19.25 9.38 24.59
N ALA A 14 19.32 10.71 24.57
CA ALA A 14 20.22 11.48 25.43
C ALA A 14 19.91 11.29 26.92
N LEU A 15 18.64 11.13 27.30
CA LEU A 15 18.28 10.80 28.68
C LEU A 15 18.90 9.49 29.15
N HIS A 16 19.11 8.52 28.25
CA HIS A 16 19.79 7.27 28.61
C HIS A 16 21.29 7.46 28.93
N LEU A 17 21.94 8.54 28.49
CA LEU A 17 23.31 8.85 28.88
C LEU A 17 23.44 9.15 30.39
N LEU A 18 22.37 9.62 31.05
CA LEU A 18 22.39 9.90 32.50
C LEU A 18 22.65 8.63 33.32
N GLY A 19 22.03 7.51 32.95
CA GLY A 19 22.24 6.23 33.63
C GLY A 19 23.65 5.67 33.42
N PHE A 20 24.21 5.86 32.22
CA PHE A 20 25.60 5.50 31.92
C PHE A 20 26.58 6.39 32.71
N ALA A 21 26.42 7.71 32.66
CA ALA A 21 27.26 8.66 33.38
C ALA A 21 27.27 8.39 34.90
N LYS A 22 26.10 8.06 35.47
CA LYS A 22 26.00 7.68 36.89
C LYS A 22 26.75 6.38 37.21
N ALA A 23 26.57 5.33 36.41
CA ALA A 23 27.18 4.02 36.67
C ALA A 23 28.72 4.02 36.58
N PHE A 24 29.29 4.95 35.80
CA PHE A 24 30.73 5.10 35.61
C PHE A 24 31.32 6.30 36.38
N HIS A 25 30.52 6.95 37.23
CA HIS A 25 30.93 8.13 38.02
C HIS A 25 31.52 9.27 37.17
N LEU A 26 30.97 9.48 35.97
CA LEU A 26 31.43 10.53 35.05
C LEU A 26 30.87 11.91 35.42
N ALA A 27 29.77 11.97 36.16
CA ALA A 27 29.13 13.17 36.67
C ALA A 27 28.22 12.85 37.87
N GLU A 28 27.94 13.84 38.71
CA GLU A 28 26.95 13.73 39.78
C GLU A 28 25.52 13.83 39.22
N ILE A 29 24.80 12.71 39.17
CA ILE A 29 23.45 12.63 38.63
C ILE A 29 22.45 12.46 39.79
N ASN A 30 21.97 13.59 40.31
CA ASN A 30 21.03 13.63 41.44
C ASN A 30 19.58 13.25 41.08
N THR A 31 19.25 13.21 39.78
CA THR A 31 17.91 12.86 39.28
C THR A 31 17.62 11.36 39.33
N LEU A 32 18.66 10.52 39.33
CA LEU A 32 18.56 9.09 39.58
C LEU A 32 18.93 8.88 41.05
N SER A 33 18.04 8.31 41.86
CA SER A 33 18.25 8.15 43.29
C SER A 33 19.00 6.86 43.61
N GLN A 34 18.74 5.79 42.86
CA GLN A 34 19.36 4.48 43.07
C GLN A 34 20.78 4.40 42.50
N ASN A 35 21.64 3.56 43.09
CA ASN A 35 22.94 3.23 42.53
C ASN A 35 22.79 2.33 41.29
N ILE A 36 23.66 2.53 40.30
CA ILE A 36 23.63 1.79 39.04
C ILE A 36 24.96 1.07 38.90
N SER A 37 24.92 -0.27 38.77
CA SER A 37 26.13 -1.06 38.54
C SER A 37 26.66 -0.83 37.13
N LYS A 38 27.97 -1.00 36.92
CA LYS A 38 28.61 -0.83 35.60
C LYS A 38 27.95 -1.66 34.49
N PRO A 39 27.60 -2.95 34.68
CA PRO A 39 26.90 -3.72 33.64
C PRO A 39 25.56 -3.11 33.22
N ILE A 40 24.76 -2.62 34.19
CA ILE A 40 23.49 -1.96 33.88
C ILE A 40 23.74 -0.60 33.22
N GLY A 41 24.76 0.15 33.65
CA GLY A 41 25.23 1.37 32.97
C GLY A 41 25.58 1.15 31.50
N THR A 42 26.20 0.01 31.18
CA THR A 42 26.48 -0.37 29.78
C THR A 42 25.18 -0.59 28.98
N LEU A 43 24.13 -1.16 29.58
CA LEU A 43 22.82 -1.28 28.93
C LEU A 43 22.14 0.09 28.69
N TRP A 44 22.30 1.03 29.62
CA TRP A 44 21.88 2.43 29.42
C TRP A 44 22.58 3.04 28.19
N PHE A 45 23.90 2.88 28.07
CA PHE A 45 24.65 3.37 26.92
C PHE A 45 24.27 2.67 25.61
N LEU A 46 24.07 1.34 25.64
CA LEU A 46 23.60 0.59 24.48
C LEU A 46 22.23 1.09 24.00
N THR A 47 21.32 1.41 24.93
CA THR A 47 20.01 1.98 24.60
C THR A 47 20.15 3.34 23.91
N PHE A 48 21.04 4.21 24.40
CA PHE A 48 21.38 5.48 23.74
C PHE A 48 21.87 5.25 22.31
N LEU A 49 22.80 4.31 22.11
CA LEU A 49 23.33 3.98 20.78
C LEU A 49 22.23 3.47 19.85
N LEU A 50 21.37 2.56 20.33
CA LEU A 50 20.27 2.01 19.53
C LEU A 50 19.28 3.09 19.09
N PHE A 51 18.87 4.01 19.96
CA PHE A 51 18.00 5.13 19.57
C PHE A 51 18.70 6.14 18.65
N SER A 52 20.01 6.38 18.85
CA SER A 52 20.81 7.23 17.97
C SER A 52 20.94 6.64 16.56
N ILE A 53 21.23 5.34 16.46
CA ILE A 53 21.26 4.59 15.20
C ILE A 53 19.86 4.63 14.56
N THR A 54 18.80 4.33 15.32
CA THR A 54 17.41 4.41 14.88
C THR A 54 17.09 5.78 14.27
N THR A 55 17.53 6.86 14.92
CA THR A 55 17.33 8.23 14.41
C THR A 55 18.08 8.45 13.10
N ALA A 56 19.36 8.06 13.04
CA ALA A 56 20.18 8.24 11.85
C ALA A 56 19.61 7.49 10.64
N ILE A 57 19.20 6.23 10.82
CA ILE A 57 18.62 5.42 9.73
C ILE A 57 17.20 5.89 9.36
N TYR A 58 16.40 6.36 10.32
CA TYR A 58 15.10 6.98 10.06
C TYR A 58 15.23 8.26 9.24
N ILE A 59 16.18 9.14 9.57
CA ILE A 59 16.47 10.35 8.80
C ILE A 59 16.92 10.01 7.37
N LYS A 60 17.63 8.90 7.17
CA LYS A 60 18.01 8.41 5.84
C LYS A 60 16.90 7.66 5.10
N ASN A 61 15.69 7.56 5.66
CA ASN A 61 14.54 6.84 5.10
C ASN A 61 14.78 5.34 4.85
N TYR A 62 15.67 4.69 5.60
CA TYR A 62 15.85 3.24 5.49
C TYR A 62 14.62 2.49 6.01
N LYS A 63 14.07 1.58 5.19
CA LYS A 63 12.79 0.90 5.46
C LYS A 63 12.74 0.10 6.78
N PHE A 64 13.88 -0.38 7.27
CA PHE A 64 13.97 -1.28 8.43
C PHE A 64 14.28 -0.58 9.76
N TRP A 65 14.18 0.75 9.82
CA TRP A 65 14.50 1.50 11.04
C TRP A 65 13.71 1.05 12.28
N PHE A 66 12.46 0.61 12.08
CA PHE A 66 11.57 0.17 13.16
C PHE A 66 12.10 -1.07 13.90
N VAL A 67 12.94 -1.89 13.25
CA VAL A 67 13.56 -3.07 13.90
C VAL A 67 14.50 -2.63 15.01
N PHE A 68 15.37 -1.66 14.72
CA PHE A 68 16.26 -1.07 15.73
C PHE A 68 15.46 -0.34 16.82
N ALA A 69 14.38 0.34 16.43
CA ALA A 69 13.48 0.99 17.38
C ALA A 69 12.86 -0.01 18.36
N PHE A 70 12.38 -1.16 17.89
CA PHE A 70 11.81 -2.18 18.79
C PHE A 70 12.83 -2.75 19.77
N ILE A 71 14.06 -3.03 19.32
CA ILE A 71 15.14 -3.48 20.21
C ILE A 71 15.45 -2.41 21.26
N ALA A 72 15.56 -1.14 20.84
CA ALA A 72 15.79 -0.01 21.74
C ALA A 72 14.66 0.16 22.76
N LEU A 73 13.40 0.03 22.33
CA LEU A 73 12.21 0.14 23.17
C LEU A 73 12.16 -0.96 24.25
N ILE A 74 12.46 -2.20 23.88
CA ILE A 74 12.50 -3.32 24.83
C ILE A 74 13.54 -3.05 25.91
N LEU A 75 14.77 -2.70 25.51
CA LEU A 75 15.85 -2.44 26.46
C LEU A 75 15.55 -1.20 27.32
N SER A 76 15.07 -0.13 26.71
CA SER A 76 14.64 1.09 27.40
C SER A 76 13.57 0.80 28.45
N GLN A 77 12.55 0.00 28.10
CA GLN A 77 11.46 -0.30 29.01
C GLN A 77 11.91 -1.19 30.18
N ILE A 78 12.82 -2.15 29.95
CA ILE A 78 13.44 -2.93 31.04
C ILE A 78 14.14 -1.99 32.02
N LEU A 79 14.97 -1.05 31.53
CA LEU A 79 15.67 -0.09 32.37
C LEU A 79 14.69 0.83 33.13
N ILE A 80 13.63 1.31 32.48
CA ILE A 80 12.61 2.14 33.15
C ILE A 80 11.91 1.38 34.25
N LEU A 81 11.60 0.10 34.06
CA LEU A 81 10.98 -0.73 35.10
C LEU A 81 11.92 -0.96 36.29
N MET A 82 13.22 -1.19 36.04
CA MET A 82 14.23 -1.31 37.10
C MET A 82 14.37 -0.01 37.91
N PHE A 83 14.26 1.14 37.26
CA PHE A 83 14.44 2.47 37.88
C PHE A 83 13.14 3.29 37.91
N TRP A 84 12.01 2.63 38.17
CA TRP A 84 10.66 3.20 37.99
C TRP A 84 10.44 4.54 38.67
N LYS A 85 10.88 4.67 39.94
CA LYS A 85 10.69 5.88 40.74
C LYS A 85 11.23 7.13 40.05
N ASP A 86 12.37 6.98 39.37
CA ASP A 86 13.10 8.09 38.75
C ASP A 86 12.80 8.21 37.25
N ALA A 87 12.48 7.09 36.58
CA ALA A 87 12.43 6.99 35.12
C ALA A 87 11.03 6.80 34.51
N LYS A 88 9.94 6.67 35.30
CA LYS A 88 8.59 6.33 34.80
C LYS A 88 8.09 7.18 33.62
N PHE A 89 8.47 8.46 33.55
CA PHE A 89 8.06 9.33 32.45
C PHE A 89 8.67 8.93 31.10
N GLY A 90 9.80 8.21 31.09
CA GLY A 90 10.38 7.62 29.90
C GLY A 90 9.43 6.61 29.22
N THR A 91 8.49 6.00 29.95
CA THR A 91 7.48 5.13 29.33
C THR A 91 6.56 5.88 28.38
N LEU A 92 6.27 7.17 28.63
CA LEU A 92 5.47 7.97 27.70
C LEU A 92 6.21 8.16 26.36
N ALA A 93 7.51 8.44 26.41
CA ALA A 93 8.34 8.51 25.20
C ALA A 93 8.39 7.16 24.47
N ASN A 94 8.54 6.05 25.20
CA ASN A 94 8.48 4.71 24.63
C ASN A 94 7.16 4.42 23.93
N ILE A 95 6.01 4.80 24.52
CA ILE A 95 4.69 4.62 23.90
C ILE A 95 4.58 5.40 22.59
N LEU A 96 5.02 6.66 22.56
CA LEU A 96 5.00 7.47 21.34
C LEU A 96 5.88 6.87 20.24
N ILE A 97 7.10 6.44 20.60
CA ILE A 97 8.03 5.79 19.67
C ILE A 97 7.47 4.45 19.18
N LEU A 98 6.83 3.68 20.06
CA LEU A 98 6.19 2.41 19.73
C LEU A 98 5.07 2.60 18.70
N ILE A 99 4.17 3.58 18.88
CA ILE A 99 3.06 3.83 17.95
C ILE A 99 3.58 4.13 16.54
N VAL A 100 4.59 5.00 16.43
CA VAL A 100 5.20 5.34 15.12
C VAL A 100 5.92 4.13 14.52
N SER A 101 6.62 3.35 15.35
CA SER A 101 7.34 2.15 14.90
C SER A 101 6.39 1.04 14.43
N LEU A 102 5.28 0.84 15.14
CA LEU A 102 4.21 -0.08 14.72
C LEU A 102 3.59 0.36 13.40
N SER A 103 3.31 1.65 13.21
CA SER A 103 2.77 2.15 11.94
C SER A 103 3.73 1.91 10.77
N ALA A 104 5.04 2.09 10.97
CA ALA A 104 6.06 1.78 9.98
C ALA A 104 6.19 0.27 9.69
N TYR A 105 6.11 -0.57 10.72
CA TYR A 105 6.05 -2.02 10.54
C TYR A 105 4.80 -2.44 9.76
N GLY A 106 3.63 -1.89 10.10
CA GLY A 106 2.38 -2.11 9.38
C GLY A 106 2.48 -1.72 7.91
N GLN A 107 3.13 -0.59 7.63
CA GLN A 107 3.43 -0.16 6.25
C GLN A 107 4.32 -1.17 5.52
N PHE A 108 5.40 -1.63 6.15
CA PHE A 108 6.30 -2.62 5.55
C PHE A 108 5.58 -3.92 5.22
N GLN A 109 4.75 -4.43 6.13
CA GLN A 109 3.95 -5.64 5.90
C GLN A 109 2.94 -5.45 4.76
N PHE A 110 2.31 -4.27 4.68
CA PHE A 110 1.38 -3.94 3.61
C PHE A 110 2.09 -3.87 2.24
N ASP A 111 3.21 -3.15 2.16
CA ASP A 111 4.02 -3.05 0.94
C ASP A 111 4.45 -4.45 0.47
N LYS A 112 4.87 -5.32 1.39
CA LYS A 112 5.25 -6.71 1.09
C LYS A 112 4.09 -7.56 0.59
N MET A 113 2.91 -7.39 1.17
CA MET A 113 1.70 -8.05 0.70
C MET A 113 1.37 -7.63 -0.73
N VAL A 114 1.32 -6.32 -1.01
CA VAL A 114 1.04 -5.77 -2.35
C VAL A 114 2.08 -6.25 -3.37
N GLU A 115 3.36 -6.23 -3.01
CA GLU A 115 4.46 -6.69 -3.88
C GLU A 115 4.26 -8.17 -4.25
N ARG A 116 3.95 -9.02 -3.27
CA ARG A 116 3.68 -10.44 -3.49
C ARG A 116 2.46 -10.66 -4.38
N GLU A 117 1.35 -10.01 -4.08
CA GLU A 117 0.10 -10.13 -4.84
C GLU A 117 0.28 -9.61 -6.28
N THR A 118 1.02 -8.51 -6.47
CA THR A 118 1.35 -7.99 -7.81
C THR A 118 2.19 -8.98 -8.59
N LYS A 119 3.20 -9.60 -7.96
CA LYS A 119 3.99 -10.65 -8.60
C LYS A 119 3.10 -11.83 -8.98
N GLU A 120 2.24 -12.29 -8.08
CA GLU A 120 1.32 -13.42 -8.31
C GLU A 120 0.45 -13.21 -9.55
N ILE A 121 -0.17 -12.02 -9.72
CA ILE A 121 -1.00 -11.77 -10.91
C ILE A 121 -0.20 -11.69 -12.22
N LEU A 122 1.12 -11.43 -12.14
CA LEU A 122 1.98 -11.24 -13.30
C LEU A 122 2.76 -12.50 -13.72
N ILE A 123 2.82 -13.53 -12.88
CA ILE A 123 3.58 -14.77 -13.17
C ILE A 123 3.14 -15.37 -14.52
N ASP A 124 1.84 -15.44 -14.74
CA ASP A 124 1.28 -16.07 -15.93
C ASP A 124 1.21 -15.13 -17.15
N ALA A 125 1.49 -13.83 -16.98
CA ALA A 125 1.41 -12.82 -18.05
C ALA A 125 2.63 -12.82 -19.00
N GLN A 126 3.64 -13.67 -18.75
CA GLN A 126 4.90 -13.68 -19.49
C GLN A 126 4.80 -14.58 -20.74
N THR A 127 4.23 -14.05 -21.82
CA THR A 127 4.38 -14.66 -23.14
C THR A 127 5.73 -14.31 -23.76
N LYS A 128 6.46 -15.32 -24.24
CA LYS A 128 7.79 -15.16 -24.86
C LYS A 128 7.76 -14.56 -26.27
N ASN A 129 6.59 -14.52 -26.92
CA ASN A 129 6.44 -14.04 -28.30
C ASN A 129 5.42 -12.89 -28.37
N PRO A 130 5.83 -11.69 -28.80
CA PRO A 130 4.91 -10.58 -29.04
C PRO A 130 3.95 -10.95 -30.18
N SER A 131 2.67 -10.62 -30.01
CA SER A 131 1.66 -10.75 -31.07
C SER A 131 1.08 -9.38 -31.38
N PHE A 132 0.92 -9.10 -32.67
CA PHE A 132 0.42 -7.81 -33.14
C PHE A 132 -1.06 -7.90 -33.48
N ILE A 133 -1.78 -6.81 -33.23
CA ILE A 133 -3.21 -6.70 -33.52
C ILE A 133 -3.39 -6.39 -35.01
N SER A 134 -4.11 -7.25 -35.72
CA SER A 134 -4.46 -7.06 -37.13
C SER A 134 -5.92 -6.61 -37.30
N GLU A 135 -6.30 -6.19 -38.50
CA GLU A 135 -7.70 -5.88 -38.79
C GLU A 135 -8.62 -7.10 -38.59
N LYS A 136 -8.11 -8.30 -38.86
CA LYS A 136 -8.88 -9.56 -38.73
C LYS A 136 -9.30 -9.82 -37.29
N ASP A 137 -8.48 -9.41 -36.32
CA ASP A 137 -8.76 -9.58 -34.89
C ASP A 137 -10.02 -8.82 -34.44
N ILE A 138 -10.43 -7.76 -35.15
CA ILE A 138 -11.58 -6.93 -34.74
C ILE A 138 -12.83 -7.14 -35.58
N LEU A 139 -12.78 -7.91 -36.69
CA LEU A 139 -13.90 -8.03 -37.66
C LEU A 139 -15.20 -8.53 -37.02
N HIS A 140 -15.09 -9.44 -36.05
CA HIS A 140 -16.20 -10.07 -35.35
C HIS A 140 -16.88 -9.15 -34.31
N LEU A 141 -16.25 -8.02 -33.97
CA LEU A 141 -16.76 -7.10 -32.96
C LEU A 141 -17.87 -6.20 -33.52
N PRO A 142 -18.81 -5.70 -32.68
CA PRO A 142 -19.81 -4.72 -33.09
C PRO A 142 -19.19 -3.45 -33.67
N GLU A 143 -19.89 -2.77 -34.59
CA GLU A 143 -19.39 -1.57 -35.28
C GLU A 143 -18.92 -0.47 -34.32
N ALA A 144 -19.66 -0.22 -33.23
CA ALA A 144 -19.28 0.77 -32.22
C ALA A 144 -17.89 0.47 -31.59
N VAL A 145 -17.64 -0.80 -31.29
CA VAL A 145 -16.36 -1.27 -30.70
C VAL A 145 -15.25 -1.19 -31.75
N LYS A 146 -15.51 -1.62 -33.00
CA LYS A 146 -14.54 -1.51 -34.11
C LYS A 146 -14.09 -0.08 -34.33
N LYS A 147 -15.03 0.87 -34.37
CA LYS A 147 -14.74 2.32 -34.50
C LYS A 147 -13.88 2.82 -33.34
N TRP A 148 -14.24 2.48 -32.10
CA TRP A 148 -13.45 2.85 -30.93
C TRP A 148 -12.03 2.30 -30.96
N LEU A 149 -11.84 1.03 -31.32
CA LEU A 149 -10.51 0.41 -31.42
C LEU A 149 -9.66 1.05 -32.54
N LYS A 150 -10.25 1.31 -33.71
CA LYS A 150 -9.58 2.04 -34.80
C LYS A 150 -9.16 3.45 -34.37
N ASN A 151 -10.06 4.20 -33.73
CA ASN A 151 -9.78 5.55 -33.24
C ASN A 151 -8.71 5.55 -32.13
N SER A 152 -8.67 4.49 -31.33
CA SER A 152 -7.64 4.25 -30.31
C SER A 152 -6.30 3.77 -30.89
N ARG A 153 -6.21 3.59 -32.22
CA ARG A 153 -5.00 3.17 -32.95
C ARG A 153 -4.40 1.84 -32.47
N VAL A 154 -5.25 0.88 -32.09
CA VAL A 154 -4.77 -0.43 -31.61
C VAL A 154 -4.22 -1.33 -32.72
N ILE A 155 -4.64 -1.11 -33.97
CA ILE A 155 -4.22 -1.93 -35.11
C ILE A 155 -2.73 -1.67 -35.41
N GLY A 156 -1.97 -2.74 -35.60
CA GLY A 156 -0.52 -2.72 -35.78
C GLY A 156 0.26 -2.59 -34.48
N GLN A 157 -0.40 -2.43 -33.33
CA GLN A 157 0.25 -2.41 -32.01
C GLN A 157 0.42 -3.83 -31.47
N GLU A 158 1.40 -4.01 -30.60
CA GLU A 158 1.54 -5.24 -29.81
C GLU A 158 0.35 -5.40 -28.85
N LYS A 159 -0.18 -6.62 -28.71
CA LYS A 159 -1.23 -6.93 -27.73
C LYS A 159 -0.70 -6.63 -26.33
N SER A 160 -1.36 -5.71 -25.61
CA SER A 160 -1.00 -5.40 -24.24
C SER A 160 -1.18 -6.61 -23.34
N GLN A 161 -0.11 -7.04 -22.68
CA GLN A 161 -0.14 -8.18 -21.75
C GLN A 161 -0.31 -7.73 -20.31
N THR A 162 0.37 -6.64 -19.96
CA THR A 162 0.33 -6.03 -18.63
C THR A 162 0.23 -4.53 -18.79
N ILE A 163 -0.45 -3.87 -17.87
CA ILE A 163 -0.62 -2.42 -17.85
C ILE A 163 -0.32 -1.92 -16.45
N GLN A 164 0.48 -0.86 -16.35
CA GLN A 164 0.65 -0.13 -15.10
C GLN A 164 0.10 1.28 -15.24
N LEU A 165 -0.85 1.63 -14.38
CA LEU A 165 -1.39 2.97 -14.26
C LEU A 165 -0.86 3.64 -13.00
N LYS A 166 -0.55 4.94 -13.09
CA LYS A 166 -0.30 5.82 -11.95
C LYS A 166 -1.39 6.87 -11.92
N GLN A 167 -2.01 7.03 -10.75
CA GLN A 167 -3.19 7.86 -10.58
C GLN A 167 -2.94 8.89 -9.49
N ILE A 168 -3.43 10.10 -9.73
CA ILE A 168 -3.54 11.18 -8.75
C ILE A 168 -4.97 11.69 -8.86
N GLY A 169 -5.63 11.90 -7.74
CA GLY A 169 -6.99 12.41 -7.73
C GLY A 169 -7.51 12.62 -6.33
N GLU A 170 -8.83 12.71 -6.22
CA GLU A 170 -9.52 12.85 -4.95
C GLU A 170 -10.61 11.79 -4.82
N MET A 171 -10.86 11.34 -3.58
CA MET A 171 -11.92 10.39 -3.27
C MET A 171 -12.68 10.82 -2.02
N ARG A 172 -13.91 10.34 -1.87
CA ARG A 172 -14.76 10.58 -0.69
C ARG A 172 -15.45 9.28 -0.30
N THR A 173 -15.61 9.05 1.00
CA THR A 173 -16.21 7.80 1.51
C THR A 173 -17.73 7.81 1.48
N LYS A 174 -18.34 9.01 1.40
CA LYS A 174 -19.80 9.21 1.29
C LYS A 174 -20.10 10.33 0.29
N PRO A 175 -21.29 10.37 -0.33
CA PRO A 175 -21.66 11.43 -1.28
C PRO A 175 -21.50 12.85 -0.73
N ASN A 176 -21.70 13.05 0.57
CA ASN A 176 -21.64 14.36 1.22
C ASN A 176 -20.40 14.55 2.12
N SER A 177 -19.40 13.66 2.06
CA SER A 177 -18.16 13.83 2.83
C SER A 177 -17.13 14.67 2.08
N LYS A 178 -16.13 15.19 2.82
CA LYS A 178 -15.00 15.90 2.25
C LYS A 178 -14.24 15.02 1.26
N TRP A 179 -13.74 15.64 0.20
CA TRP A 179 -12.77 15.06 -0.71
C TRP A 179 -11.43 14.90 -0.01
N MET A 180 -10.75 13.79 -0.30
CA MET A 180 -9.45 13.43 0.24
C MET A 180 -8.52 13.14 -0.94
N PRO A 181 -7.36 13.80 -1.03
CA PRO A 181 -6.43 13.55 -2.10
C PRO A 181 -5.83 12.15 -1.95
N PHE A 182 -5.55 11.52 -3.09
CA PHE A 182 -4.90 10.22 -3.14
C PHE A 182 -3.92 10.11 -4.28
N THR A 183 -2.98 9.19 -4.09
CA THR A 183 -2.13 8.65 -5.15
C THR A 183 -2.32 7.15 -5.22
N ALA A 184 -2.31 6.56 -6.40
CA ALA A 184 -2.42 5.12 -6.55
C ALA A 184 -1.55 4.57 -7.69
N THR A 185 -1.19 3.30 -7.55
CA THR A 185 -0.60 2.49 -8.62
C THR A 185 -1.51 1.30 -8.86
N GLN A 186 -1.83 1.03 -10.13
CA GLN A 186 -2.60 -0.14 -10.54
C GLN A 186 -1.79 -0.95 -11.52
N THR A 187 -1.69 -2.25 -11.28
CA THR A 187 -1.08 -3.18 -12.23
C THR A 187 -2.15 -4.16 -12.68
N PHE A 188 -2.35 -4.28 -13.99
CA PHE A 188 -3.27 -5.23 -14.61
C PHE A 188 -2.51 -6.38 -15.25
N ASN A 189 -3.11 -7.56 -15.19
CA ASN A 189 -2.89 -8.62 -16.15
C ASN A 189 -4.05 -8.59 -17.16
N VAL A 190 -3.72 -8.41 -18.43
CA VAL A 190 -4.69 -8.32 -19.53
C VAL A 190 -4.90 -9.68 -20.20
N GLN A 191 -3.96 -10.61 -20.10
CA GLN A 191 -4.14 -11.98 -20.63
C GLN A 191 -5.10 -12.79 -19.76
N ILE A 192 -4.88 -12.73 -18.44
CA ILE A 192 -5.70 -13.36 -17.43
C ILE A 192 -6.31 -12.22 -16.61
N PRO A 193 -7.60 -11.89 -16.81
CA PRO A 193 -8.22 -10.71 -16.22
C PRO A 193 -7.99 -10.60 -14.73
N GLY A 194 -7.24 -9.58 -14.33
CA GLY A 194 -6.90 -9.34 -12.95
C GLY A 194 -6.16 -8.04 -12.77
N PHE A 195 -6.16 -7.54 -11.53
CA PHE A 195 -5.40 -6.37 -11.16
C PHE A 195 -5.03 -6.37 -9.69
N VAL A 196 -3.98 -5.63 -9.35
CA VAL A 196 -3.71 -5.17 -8.00
C VAL A 196 -3.62 -3.65 -8.05
N TRP A 197 -4.47 -3.00 -7.27
CA TRP A 197 -4.54 -1.57 -7.08
C TRP A 197 -4.10 -1.23 -5.66
N GLU A 198 -3.11 -0.37 -5.53
CA GLU A 198 -2.65 0.16 -4.25
C GLU A 198 -2.83 1.66 -4.21
N THR A 199 -3.36 2.18 -3.10
CA THR A 199 -3.53 3.61 -2.89
C THR A 199 -2.98 4.08 -1.54
N LYS A 200 -2.60 5.35 -1.52
CA LYS A 200 -2.35 6.14 -0.31
C LYS A 200 -3.30 7.33 -0.34
N VAL A 201 -4.11 7.46 0.71
CA VAL A 201 -5.14 8.49 0.85
C VAL A 201 -4.82 9.36 2.06
N GLU A 202 -4.86 10.68 1.89
CA GLU A 202 -4.72 11.63 2.99
C GLU A 202 -6.06 11.83 3.70
N ALA A 203 -6.29 11.07 4.78
CA ALA A 203 -7.57 11.09 5.47
C ALA A 203 -7.77 12.37 6.29
N MET A 204 -6.70 12.80 6.96
CA MET A 204 -6.59 14.02 7.76
C MET A 204 -5.13 14.47 7.77
N PRO A 205 -4.80 15.71 8.18
CA PRO A 205 -3.41 16.12 8.35
C PRO A 205 -2.65 15.08 9.17
N VAL A 206 -1.54 14.56 8.62
CA VAL A 206 -0.66 13.55 9.23
C VAL A 206 -1.22 12.11 9.25
N ILE A 207 -2.53 11.89 9.11
CA ILE A 207 -3.16 10.56 9.15
C ILE A 207 -3.45 10.07 7.74
N TRP A 208 -2.81 8.96 7.38
CA TRP A 208 -2.95 8.33 6.07
C TRP A 208 -3.76 7.03 6.17
N MET A 209 -4.54 6.75 5.14
CA MET A 209 -5.06 5.43 4.87
C MET A 209 -4.27 4.80 3.72
N ARG A 210 -4.08 3.48 3.80
CA ARG A 210 -3.64 2.69 2.65
C ARG A 210 -4.74 1.73 2.25
N GLY A 211 -4.96 1.62 0.94
CA GLY A 211 -5.91 0.72 0.35
C GLY A 211 -5.23 -0.24 -0.60
N ARG A 212 -5.70 -1.49 -0.62
CA ARG A 212 -5.42 -2.47 -1.65
C ARG A 212 -6.74 -3.03 -2.12
N ASP A 213 -6.98 -2.94 -3.42
CA ASP A 213 -8.07 -3.64 -4.09
C ASP A 213 -7.45 -4.60 -5.11
N LYS A 214 -8.02 -5.79 -5.26
CA LYS A 214 -7.50 -6.77 -6.24
C LYS A 214 -8.62 -7.58 -6.85
N LEU A 215 -8.42 -7.93 -8.11
CA LEU A 215 -9.12 -8.99 -8.82
C LEU A 215 -8.11 -10.06 -9.19
N TYR A 216 -8.31 -11.29 -8.71
CA TYR A 216 -7.47 -12.41 -9.10
C TYR A 216 -8.34 -13.67 -9.27
N GLN A 217 -8.29 -14.26 -10.46
CA GLN A 217 -9.06 -15.46 -10.80
C GLN A 217 -10.56 -15.38 -10.45
N GLY A 218 -11.18 -14.22 -10.67
CA GLY A 218 -12.60 -13.96 -10.40
C GLY A 218 -12.91 -13.60 -8.94
N GLN A 219 -11.90 -13.55 -8.06
CA GLN A 219 -12.07 -13.18 -6.67
C GLN A 219 -11.62 -11.73 -6.44
N GLY A 220 -12.54 -10.94 -5.89
CA GLY A 220 -12.28 -9.59 -5.41
C GLY A 220 -11.81 -9.62 -3.96
N ASN A 221 -10.91 -8.72 -3.60
CA ASN A 221 -10.52 -8.52 -2.20
C ASN A 221 -10.10 -7.07 -1.99
N MET A 222 -10.69 -6.44 -0.99
CA MET A 222 -10.46 -5.05 -0.64
C MET A 222 -10.00 -4.94 0.82
N LEU A 223 -8.85 -4.29 1.02
CA LEU A 223 -8.26 -4.05 2.33
C LEU A 223 -7.90 -2.58 2.45
N ILE A 224 -8.51 -1.87 3.39
CA ILE A 224 -8.15 -0.49 3.72
C ILE A 224 -7.73 -0.45 5.19
N LYS A 225 -6.56 0.11 5.46
CA LYS A 225 -6.01 0.27 6.81
C LYS A 225 -5.79 1.74 7.15
N LEU A 226 -6.27 2.16 8.32
CA LEU A 226 -5.93 3.44 8.94
C LEU A 226 -4.56 3.34 9.60
N ALA A 227 -3.69 4.33 9.35
CA ALA A 227 -2.33 4.38 9.89
C ALA A 227 -1.51 3.10 9.62
N ASN A 228 -1.81 2.38 8.53
CA ASN A 228 -1.24 1.09 8.13
C ASN A 228 -1.47 -0.09 9.09
N LEU A 229 -2.28 0.09 10.13
CA LEU A 229 -2.44 -0.89 11.21
C LEU A 229 -3.87 -1.41 11.32
N ILE A 230 -4.82 -0.49 11.50
CA ILE A 230 -6.19 -0.83 11.87
C ILE A 230 -7.01 -1.03 10.59
N PRO A 231 -7.52 -2.24 10.30
CA PRO A 231 -8.39 -2.46 9.15
C PRO A 231 -9.70 -1.72 9.37
N VAL A 232 -10.05 -0.86 8.41
CA VAL A 232 -11.34 -0.17 8.33
C VAL A 232 -12.23 -0.77 7.24
N VAL A 233 -11.63 -1.46 6.28
CA VAL A 233 -12.30 -2.34 5.31
C VAL A 233 -11.43 -3.58 5.18
N ASN A 234 -12.04 -4.76 5.22
CA ASN A 234 -11.38 -6.04 4.97
C ASN A 234 -12.40 -7.02 4.41
N GLU A 235 -12.72 -6.83 3.14
CA GLU A 235 -13.78 -7.55 2.45
C GLU A 235 -13.19 -8.48 1.40
N SER A 236 -13.64 -9.73 1.38
CA SER A 236 -13.12 -10.73 0.46
C SER A 236 -14.11 -11.85 0.19
N ASN A 237 -13.95 -12.51 -0.95
CA ASN A 237 -14.61 -13.78 -1.27
C ASN A 237 -16.14 -13.76 -1.13
N ASN A 238 -16.77 -12.63 -1.42
CA ASN A 238 -18.23 -12.53 -1.49
C ASN A 238 -18.67 -12.06 -2.89
N LYS A 239 -19.91 -12.41 -3.25
CA LYS A 239 -20.44 -12.22 -4.60
C LYS A 239 -20.39 -10.76 -5.05
N GLN A 240 -20.69 -9.83 -4.16
CA GLN A 240 -20.74 -8.39 -4.43
C GLN A 240 -19.35 -7.80 -4.68
N ILE A 241 -18.36 -8.18 -3.86
CA ILE A 241 -16.97 -7.73 -4.02
C ILE A 241 -16.35 -8.34 -5.27
N ASN A 242 -16.61 -9.62 -5.53
CA ASN A 242 -16.13 -10.30 -6.74
C ASN A 242 -16.71 -9.66 -8.01
N SER A 243 -18.03 -9.50 -8.09
CA SER A 243 -18.66 -8.89 -9.27
C SER A 243 -18.27 -7.41 -9.41
N GLY A 244 -18.16 -6.66 -8.32
CA GLY A 244 -17.68 -5.28 -8.32
C GLY A 244 -16.27 -5.14 -8.90
N ALA A 245 -15.34 -6.00 -8.48
CA ALA A 245 -13.97 -6.02 -9.00
C ALA A 245 -13.93 -6.41 -10.49
N MET A 246 -14.76 -7.37 -10.92
CA MET A 246 -14.90 -7.74 -12.34
C MET A 246 -15.47 -6.59 -13.18
N ILE A 247 -16.53 -5.91 -12.70
CA ILE A 247 -17.12 -4.75 -13.37
C ILE A 247 -16.09 -3.62 -13.47
N ARG A 248 -15.28 -3.41 -12.43
CA ARG A 248 -14.21 -2.42 -12.44
C ARG A 248 -13.16 -2.71 -13.51
N PHE A 249 -12.67 -3.95 -13.60
CA PHE A 249 -11.76 -4.36 -14.68
C PHE A 249 -12.37 -4.08 -16.05
N LEU A 250 -13.63 -4.48 -16.25
CA LEU A 250 -14.34 -4.29 -17.51
C LEU A 250 -14.53 -2.80 -17.84
N ALA A 251 -14.84 -1.95 -16.86
CA ALA A 251 -15.02 -0.52 -17.04
C ALA A 251 -13.70 0.21 -17.36
N GLU A 252 -12.59 -0.26 -16.80
CA GLU A 252 -11.26 0.37 -16.93
C GLU A 252 -10.52 -0.03 -18.22
N ILE A 253 -11.06 -0.92 -19.05
CA ILE A 253 -10.46 -1.26 -20.36
C ILE A 253 -10.36 -0.06 -21.30
N CYS A 254 -11.09 1.03 -21.02
CA CYS A 254 -10.94 2.29 -21.75
C CYS A 254 -9.50 2.84 -21.70
N TRP A 255 -8.74 2.53 -20.64
CA TRP A 255 -7.32 2.89 -20.51
C TRP A 255 -6.38 2.02 -21.34
N PHE A 256 -6.83 0.82 -21.76
CA PHE A 256 -6.05 -0.13 -22.55
C PHE A 256 -6.97 -0.88 -23.54
N PRO A 257 -7.40 -0.20 -24.62
CA PRO A 257 -8.49 -0.67 -25.49
C PRO A 257 -8.28 -2.06 -26.11
N SER A 258 -7.04 -2.50 -26.30
CA SER A 258 -6.73 -3.83 -26.84
C SER A 258 -7.34 -4.98 -26.02
N ALA A 259 -7.65 -4.78 -24.73
CA ALA A 259 -8.30 -5.79 -23.90
C ALA A 259 -9.66 -6.24 -24.45
N ALA A 260 -10.36 -5.37 -25.20
CA ALA A 260 -11.68 -5.64 -25.76
C ALA A 260 -11.71 -6.78 -26.78
N ILE A 261 -10.54 -7.18 -27.31
CA ILE A 261 -10.38 -8.23 -28.33
C ILE A 261 -10.27 -9.62 -27.68
N ASN A 262 -10.00 -9.70 -26.37
CA ASN A 262 -9.80 -10.99 -25.72
C ASN A 262 -11.12 -11.78 -25.58
N ASN A 263 -11.01 -13.10 -25.74
CA ASN A 263 -12.16 -14.03 -25.73
C ASN A 263 -12.94 -14.07 -24.40
N TYR A 264 -12.35 -13.59 -23.30
CA TYR A 264 -13.06 -13.48 -22.02
C TYR A 264 -14.05 -12.30 -22.00
N ILE A 265 -14.06 -11.43 -23.02
CA ILE A 265 -15.08 -10.40 -23.23
C ILE A 265 -15.88 -10.74 -24.48
N VAL A 266 -17.17 -10.99 -24.31
CA VAL A 266 -18.11 -11.17 -25.43
C VAL A 266 -18.89 -9.88 -25.62
N TRP A 267 -18.97 -9.43 -26.86
CA TRP A 267 -19.66 -8.19 -27.22
C TRP A 267 -20.95 -8.47 -27.99
N GLU A 268 -22.02 -7.78 -27.60
CA GLU A 268 -23.32 -7.81 -28.28
C GLU A 268 -23.67 -6.39 -28.75
N SER A 269 -24.08 -6.23 -30.01
CA SER A 269 -24.53 -4.93 -30.53
C SER A 269 -25.85 -4.50 -29.87
N ILE A 270 -25.97 -3.24 -29.44
CA ILE A 270 -27.24 -2.65 -28.98
C ILE A 270 -27.72 -1.57 -29.96
N SER A 271 -26.82 -0.68 -30.36
CA SER A 271 -27.10 0.41 -31.32
C SER A 271 -25.82 0.81 -32.04
N GLU A 272 -25.90 1.80 -32.93
CA GLU A 272 -24.73 2.34 -33.65
C GLU A 272 -23.61 2.82 -32.73
N ASN A 273 -23.95 3.29 -31.53
CA ASN A 273 -23.01 3.90 -30.57
C ASN A 273 -23.02 3.21 -29.20
N SER A 274 -23.59 2.01 -29.09
CA SER A 274 -23.59 1.26 -27.84
C SER A 274 -23.49 -0.24 -28.05
N ALA A 275 -22.72 -0.89 -27.19
CA ALA A 275 -22.60 -2.34 -27.16
C ALA A 275 -22.62 -2.83 -25.71
N LYS A 276 -23.15 -4.03 -25.50
CA LYS A 276 -23.05 -4.74 -24.24
C LYS A 276 -21.77 -5.56 -24.25
N ALA A 277 -20.95 -5.41 -23.22
CA ALA A 277 -19.81 -6.29 -22.97
C ALA A 277 -20.16 -7.24 -21.83
N THR A 278 -19.85 -8.52 -21.98
CA THR A 278 -19.95 -9.53 -20.93
C THR A 278 -18.56 -10.09 -20.66
N LEU A 279 -18.04 -9.84 -19.47
CA LEU A 279 -16.78 -10.40 -18.97
C LEU A 279 -17.06 -11.69 -18.22
N THR A 280 -16.39 -12.77 -18.63
CA THR A 280 -16.47 -14.07 -17.96
C THR A 280 -15.10 -14.47 -17.41
N ILE A 281 -15.05 -14.76 -16.10
CA ILE A 281 -13.86 -15.33 -15.45
C ILE A 281 -14.30 -16.58 -14.70
N LYS A 282 -13.79 -17.74 -15.13
CA LYS A 282 -14.28 -19.06 -14.67
C LYS A 282 -15.80 -19.13 -14.87
N ASP A 283 -16.56 -19.43 -13.81
CA ASP A 283 -18.01 -19.63 -13.87
C ASP A 283 -18.81 -18.35 -13.55
N THR A 284 -18.12 -17.21 -13.33
CA THR A 284 -18.79 -15.93 -13.02
C THR A 284 -18.76 -15.01 -14.23
N SER A 285 -19.90 -14.37 -14.50
CA SER A 285 -20.05 -13.38 -15.56
C SER A 285 -20.58 -12.07 -15.02
N VAL A 286 -20.08 -10.95 -15.55
CA VAL A 286 -20.64 -9.61 -15.33
C VAL A 286 -20.81 -8.91 -16.67
N SER A 287 -21.79 -8.01 -16.78
CA SER A 287 -22.02 -7.27 -18.01
C SER A 287 -22.17 -5.78 -17.76
N GLY A 288 -21.79 -4.97 -18.75
CA GLY A 288 -21.98 -3.52 -18.77
C GLY A 288 -22.38 -3.04 -20.16
N ILE A 289 -23.17 -1.97 -20.22
CA ILE A 289 -23.50 -1.28 -21.48
C ILE A 289 -22.50 -0.14 -21.65
N PHE A 290 -21.70 -0.23 -22.71
CA PHE A 290 -20.75 0.80 -23.09
C PHE A 290 -21.39 1.74 -24.11
N LYS A 291 -21.22 3.04 -23.90
CA LYS A 291 -21.61 4.10 -24.83
C LYS A 291 -20.36 4.73 -25.39
N PHE A 292 -20.30 4.83 -26.71
CA PHE A 292 -19.15 5.36 -27.43
C PHE A 292 -19.49 6.75 -27.96
N SER A 293 -18.54 7.68 -27.87
CA SER A 293 -18.70 9.00 -28.49
C SER A 293 -18.77 8.85 -30.01
N THR A 294 -19.70 9.57 -30.64
CA THR A 294 -19.62 9.87 -32.07
C THR A 294 -18.40 10.78 -32.26
N ALA A 295 -17.41 10.33 -33.02
CA ALA A 295 -16.23 11.13 -33.33
C ALA A 295 -16.61 12.49 -33.92
#